data_AF-A0A913Y6G4-F1
#
_entry.id   AF-A0A913Y6G4-F1
#
_cell.length_a   1.000
_cell.length_b   1.000
_cell.length_c   1.000
_cell.angle_alpha   90.00
_cell.angle_beta   90.00
_cell.angle_gamma   90.00
#
_symmetry.space_group_name_H-M   'P 1'
#
loop_
_entity.id
_entity.type
_entity.pdbx_description
1 polymer ?
#
loop_
_entity_poly.entity_id
_entity_poly.type
_entity_poly.pdbx_seq_one_letter_code
_entity_poly.pdbx_strand_id
1 'polypeptide(L)'
;MSAIFYHDEEQKQEAELTKADHQKKVKAPIVTKILPAETFYDAENYHQKYLLRQSPNVLASLSLNNEELKNSYIATRLNGYLGGYSNLQKFDAEAEKLGLSEEQVEAVRKLVAYRSN
;
A
#
# COMPACT_ATOMS: atom_id res chain seq x y z
N MET A 1 2.35 1.25 18.89
CA MET A 1 2.53 2.71 18.98
C MET A 1 1.93 3.34 17.73
N SER A 2 1.28 4.51 17.85
CA SER A 2 0.72 5.26 16.71
C SER A 2 1.45 6.60 16.60
N ALA A 3 1.89 6.96 15.39
CA ALA A 3 2.62 8.20 15.13
C ALA A 3 2.40 8.69 13.69
N ILE A 4 2.50 10.01 13.51
CA ILE A 4 2.63 10.72 12.24
C ILE A 4 3.98 11.45 12.31
N PHE A 5 4.80 11.26 11.28
CA PHE A 5 6.11 11.90 11.16
C PHE A 5 6.03 12.99 10.08
N TYR A 6 6.22 14.26 10.46
CA TYR A 6 6.10 15.40 9.54
C TYR A 6 7.46 15.85 9.02
N HIS A 7 7.54 16.26 7.76
CA HIS A 7 8.75 16.80 7.13
C HIS A 7 8.82 18.33 7.14
N ASP A 8 7.67 18.99 7.28
CA ASP A 8 7.53 20.46 7.27
C ASP A 8 6.41 20.91 8.23
N GLU A 9 6.32 22.23 8.44
CA GLU A 9 5.31 22.81 9.33
C GLU A 9 3.88 22.72 8.77
N GLU A 10 3.70 22.65 7.45
CA GLU A 10 2.38 22.51 6.82
C GLU A 10 1.78 21.15 7.17
N GLN A 11 2.53 20.06 6.98
CA GLN A 11 2.13 18.70 7.36
C GLN A 11 1.83 18.59 8.87
N LYS A 12 2.63 19.25 9.72
CA LYS A 12 2.40 19.27 11.16
C LYS A 12 1.06 19.94 11.50
N GLN A 13 0.81 21.12 10.95
CA GLN A 13 -0.43 21.86 11.18
C GLN A 13 -1.65 21.06 10.70
N GLU A 14 -1.60 20.47 9.50
CA GLU A 14 -2.68 19.62 8.98
C GLU A 14 -2.95 18.41 9.87
N ALA A 15 -1.90 17.75 10.37
CA ALA A 15 -2.02 16.61 11.27
C ALA A 15 -2.63 17.00 12.63
N GLU A 16 -2.23 18.14 13.20
CA GLU A 16 -2.76 18.65 14.47
C GLU A 16 -4.23 19.05 14.35
N LEU A 17 -4.59 19.77 13.29
CA LEU A 17 -5.97 20.15 12.99
C LEU A 17 -6.86 18.91 12.83
N THR A 18 -6.42 17.95 12.01
CA THR A 18 -7.16 16.69 11.77
C THR A 18 -7.33 15.88 13.06
N LYS A 19 -6.29 15.80 13.89
CA LYS A 19 -6.34 15.14 15.20
C LYS A 19 -7.35 15.82 16.13
N ALA A 20 -7.33 17.15 16.22
CA ALA A 20 -8.26 17.91 17.05
C ALA A 20 -9.71 17.75 16.59
N ASP A 21 -9.94 17.78 15.27
CA ASP A 21 -11.28 17.61 14.68
C ASP A 21 -11.81 16.18 14.84
N HIS A 22 -10.96 15.18 14.73
CA HIS A 22 -11.35 13.80 15.02
C HIS A 22 -11.58 13.56 16.51
N GLN A 23 -10.81 14.18 17.40
CA GLN A 23 -11.01 14.05 18.85
C GLN A 23 -12.42 14.49 19.28
N LYS A 24 -13.01 15.50 18.61
CA LYS A 24 -14.40 15.93 18.85
C LYS A 24 -15.43 14.83 18.55
N LYS A 25 -15.10 13.85 17.70
CA LYS A 25 -15.99 12.77 17.27
C LYS A 25 -15.86 11.50 18.11
N VAL A 26 -14.81 11.38 18.93
CA VAL A 26 -14.51 10.17 19.71
C VAL A 26 -14.37 10.49 21.20
N LYS A 27 -14.91 9.62 22.05
CA LYS A 27 -14.81 9.78 23.52
C LYS A 27 -13.44 9.42 24.06
N ALA A 28 -12.79 8.42 23.46
CA ALA A 28 -11.46 8.00 23.86
C ALA A 28 -10.41 9.02 23.38
N PRO A 29 -9.37 9.29 24.18
CA PRO A 29 -8.30 10.20 23.78
C PRO A 29 -7.49 9.62 22.61
N ILE A 30 -7.23 10.42 21.58
CA ILE A 30 -6.36 10.06 20.47
C ILE A 30 -4.91 10.23 20.91
N VAL A 31 -4.23 9.11 21.09
CA VAL A 31 -2.83 9.05 21.57
C VAL A 31 -1.78 9.10 20.45
N THR A 32 -2.20 9.23 19.18
CA THR A 32 -1.27 9.37 18.04
C THR A 32 -0.33 10.54 18.27
N LYS A 33 0.99 10.27 18.21
CA LYS A 33 2.03 11.31 18.32
C LYS A 33 2.23 12.00 16.97
N ILE A 34 2.53 13.30 17.00
CA ILE A 34 2.92 14.09 15.82
C ILE A 34 4.36 14.52 16.11
N LEU A 35 5.31 13.96 15.37
CA LEU A 35 6.74 14.07 15.64
C LEU A 35 7.46 14.50 14.36
N PRO A 36 8.59 15.22 14.46
CA PRO A 36 9.41 15.50 13.29
C PRO A 36 9.90 14.17 12.68
N ALA A 37 9.93 14.10 11.35
CA ALA A 37 10.52 12.97 10.64
C ALA A 37 12.03 12.97 10.84
N GLU A 38 12.54 11.88 11.40
CA GLU A 38 13.97 11.60 11.49
C GLU A 38 14.38 10.64 10.37
N THR A 39 15.62 10.14 10.41
CA THR A 39 16.09 9.14 9.44
C THR A 39 15.16 7.92 9.41
N PHE A 40 14.59 7.66 8.23
CA PHE A 40 13.85 6.44 7.96
C PHE A 40 14.81 5.36 7.50
N TYR A 41 14.77 4.21 8.18
CA TYR A 41 15.55 3.03 7.79
C TYR A 41 14.63 2.04 7.10
N ASP A 42 14.96 1.71 5.85
CA ASP A 42 14.22 0.71 5.09
C ASP A 42 14.23 -0.65 5.81
N ALA A 43 13.06 -1.24 5.94
CA ALA A 43 12.93 -2.64 6.35
C ALA A 43 13.49 -3.57 5.26
N GLU A 44 13.88 -4.77 5.65
CA GLU A 44 14.46 -5.77 4.75
C GLU A 44 13.57 -6.09 3.55
N ASN A 45 14.19 -6.50 2.45
CA ASN A 45 13.51 -6.74 1.17
C ASN A 45 12.26 -7.62 1.27
N TYR A 46 12.28 -8.65 2.12
CA TYR A 46 11.16 -9.58 2.26
C TYR A 46 9.90 -8.93 2.87
N HIS A 47 10.03 -7.81 3.57
CA HIS A 47 8.89 -7.02 4.06
C HIS A 47 8.26 -6.16 2.96
N GLN A 48 9.03 -5.77 1.95
CA GLN A 48 8.55 -4.91 0.87
C GLN A 48 7.57 -5.66 -0.03
N LYS A 49 6.38 -5.07 -0.25
CA LYS A 49 5.31 -5.67 -1.08
C LYS A 49 4.95 -7.10 -0.64
N TYR A 50 4.90 -7.34 0.67
CA TYR A 50 4.76 -8.66 1.27
C TYR A 50 3.63 -9.53 0.66
N LEU A 51 2.45 -8.96 0.41
CA LEU A 51 1.31 -9.71 -0.12
C LEU A 51 1.53 -10.14 -1.58
N LEU A 52 2.18 -9.29 -2.38
CA LEU A 52 2.61 -9.67 -3.73
C LEU A 52 3.68 -10.77 -3.69
N ARG A 53 4.60 -10.74 -2.71
CA ARG A 53 5.60 -11.81 -2.52
C ARG A 53 4.99 -13.17 -2.19
N GLN A 54 3.77 -13.21 -1.64
CA GLN A 54 3.02 -14.47 -1.46
C GLN A 54 2.49 -15.06 -2.78
N SER A 55 2.67 -14.38 -3.91
CA SER A 55 2.30 -14.85 -5.25
C SER A 55 3.54 -14.90 -6.16
N PRO A 56 4.42 -15.92 -6.00
CA PRO A 56 5.73 -15.97 -6.69
C PRO A 56 5.63 -15.89 -8.21
N ASN A 57 4.61 -16.50 -8.81
CA ASN A 57 4.42 -16.47 -10.27
C ASN A 57 4.12 -15.06 -10.79
N VAL A 58 3.24 -14.32 -10.11
CA VAL A 58 2.95 -12.92 -10.47
C VAL A 58 4.18 -12.07 -10.25
N LEU A 59 4.85 -12.21 -9.10
CA LEU A 59 6.07 -11.45 -8.82
C LEU A 59 7.17 -11.68 -9.85
N ALA A 60 7.43 -12.95 -10.21
CA ALA A 60 8.44 -13.32 -11.19
C ALA A 60 8.11 -12.74 -12.58
N SER A 61 6.83 -12.72 -12.96
CA SER A 61 6.40 -12.16 -14.26
C SER A 61 6.70 -10.66 -14.42
N LEU A 62 6.87 -9.91 -13.32
CA LEU A 62 7.18 -8.48 -13.38
C LEU A 62 8.66 -8.21 -13.69
N SER A 63 9.54 -9.20 -13.56
CA SER A 63 10.98 -9.08 -13.80
C SER A 63 11.66 -7.93 -13.04
N LEU A 64 11.16 -7.58 -11.85
CA LEU A 64 11.70 -6.49 -11.02
C LEU A 64 12.72 -7.02 -10.01
N ASN A 65 13.83 -6.31 -9.86
CA ASN A 65 14.72 -6.50 -8.72
C ASN A 65 14.13 -5.90 -7.43
N ASN A 66 14.79 -6.09 -6.28
CA ASN A 66 14.25 -5.64 -4.99
C ASN A 66 14.08 -4.11 -4.89
N GLU A 67 15.00 -3.32 -5.47
CA GLU A 67 14.92 -1.85 -5.45
C GLU A 67 13.80 -1.34 -6.37
N GLU A 68 13.65 -1.95 -7.55
CA GLU A 68 12.55 -1.63 -8.46
C GLU A 68 11.19 -2.03 -7.86
N LEU A 69 11.11 -3.19 -7.23
CA LEU A 69 9.88 -3.67 -6.57
C LEU A 69 9.46 -2.74 -5.42
N LYS A 70 10.42 -2.24 -4.64
CA LYS A 70 10.18 -1.30 -3.55
C LYS A 70 9.53 -0.02 -4.09
N ASN A 71 10.02 0.51 -5.20
CA ASN A 71 9.59 1.80 -5.76
C ASN A 71 8.50 1.70 -6.84
N SER A 72 8.09 0.49 -7.24
CA SER A 72 7.13 0.28 -8.33
C SER A 72 5.68 0.62 -7.94
N TYR A 73 5.07 1.53 -8.72
CA TYR A 73 3.63 1.82 -8.64
C TYR A 73 2.78 0.58 -8.91
N ILE A 74 3.10 -0.17 -9.98
CA ILE A 74 2.39 -1.41 -10.35
C ILE A 74 2.47 -2.43 -9.21
N ALA A 75 3.66 -2.66 -8.65
CA ALA A 75 3.84 -3.59 -7.53
C ALA A 75 3.03 -3.16 -6.30
N THR A 76 2.89 -1.86 -6.06
CA THR A 76 2.05 -1.31 -4.97
C THR A 76 0.58 -1.62 -5.21
N ARG A 77 0.07 -1.39 -6.42
CA ARG A 77 -1.31 -1.69 -6.79
C ARG A 77 -1.61 -3.18 -6.65
N LEU A 78 -0.76 -4.03 -7.25
CA LEU A 78 -0.91 -5.48 -7.19
C LEU A 78 -0.85 -6.01 -5.74
N ASN A 79 0.04 -5.49 -4.91
CA ASN A 79 0.08 -5.83 -3.47
C ASN A 79 -1.24 -5.51 -2.77
N GLY A 80 -1.88 -4.39 -3.09
CA GLY A 80 -3.18 -4.01 -2.56
C GLY A 80 -4.33 -4.92 -3.00
N TYR A 81 -4.40 -5.24 -4.30
CA TYR A 81 -5.40 -6.17 -4.85
C TYR A 81 -5.26 -7.57 -4.29
N LEU A 82 -4.04 -8.11 -4.29
CA LEU A 82 -3.77 -9.41 -3.70
C LEU A 82 -4.05 -9.38 -2.19
N GLY A 83 -3.84 -8.25 -1.50
CA GLY A 83 -4.17 -8.06 -0.10
C GLY A 83 -5.66 -8.01 0.27
N GLY A 84 -6.58 -7.95 -0.70
CA GLY A 84 -8.01 -7.80 -0.44
C GLY A 84 -8.44 -6.38 -0.06
N TYR A 85 -7.57 -5.37 -0.27
CA TYR A 85 -7.89 -3.96 -0.01
C TYR A 85 -8.64 -3.29 -1.20
N SER A 86 -9.06 -4.09 -2.17
CA SER A 86 -9.88 -3.70 -3.34
C SER A 86 -10.60 -4.96 -3.87
N ASN A 87 -11.31 -4.85 -4.99
CA ASN A 87 -12.10 -5.96 -5.56
C ASN A 87 -11.80 -6.19 -7.05
N LEU A 88 -12.32 -7.30 -7.57
CA LEU A 88 -12.13 -7.74 -8.96
C LEU A 88 -12.59 -6.69 -9.97
N GLN A 89 -13.76 -6.09 -9.77
CA GLN A 89 -14.30 -5.06 -10.67
C GLN A 89 -13.36 -3.86 -10.79
N LYS A 90 -12.80 -3.38 -9.67
CA LYS A 90 -11.83 -2.29 -9.65
C LYS A 90 -10.48 -2.70 -10.23
N PHE A 91 -10.11 -3.98 -10.15
CA PHE A 91 -8.91 -4.48 -10.80
C PHE A 91 -9.08 -4.46 -12.32
N ASP A 92 -10.16 -5.03 -12.83
CA ASP A 92 -10.42 -5.09 -14.26
C ASP A 92 -10.51 -3.69 -14.89
N ALA A 93 -11.11 -2.73 -14.20
CA ALA A 93 -11.20 -1.33 -14.67
C ALA A 93 -9.84 -0.58 -14.68
N GLU A 94 -8.85 -1.05 -13.93
CA GLU A 94 -7.52 -0.44 -13.85
C GLU A 94 -6.46 -1.22 -14.64
N ALA A 95 -6.68 -2.51 -14.92
CA ALA A 95 -5.70 -3.42 -15.49
C ALA A 95 -5.00 -2.88 -16.75
N GLU A 96 -5.77 -2.28 -17.67
CA GLU A 96 -5.22 -1.66 -18.88
C GLU A 96 -4.26 -0.49 -18.57
N LYS A 97 -4.58 0.31 -17.55
CA LYS A 97 -3.76 1.46 -17.12
C LYS A 97 -2.49 1.02 -16.41
N LEU A 98 -2.47 -0.19 -15.85
CA LEU A 98 -1.29 -0.75 -15.21
C LEU A 98 -0.24 -1.26 -16.21
N GLY A 99 -0.57 -1.34 -17.51
CA GLY A 99 0.37 -1.80 -18.55
C GLY A 99 0.76 -3.27 -18.39
N LEU A 100 -0.10 -4.08 -17.77
CA LEU A 100 0.13 -5.51 -17.57
C LEU A 100 -0.18 -6.28 -18.86
N SER A 101 0.55 -7.37 -19.10
CA SER A 101 0.19 -8.30 -20.17
C SER A 101 -1.12 -9.04 -19.86
N GLU A 102 -1.80 -9.54 -20.88
CA GLU A 102 -3.02 -10.33 -20.69
C GLU A 102 -2.81 -11.53 -19.75
N GLU A 103 -1.64 -12.18 -19.85
CA GLU A 103 -1.26 -13.28 -18.97
C GLU A 103 -1.15 -12.84 -17.51
N GLN A 104 -0.49 -11.70 -17.25
CA GLN A 104 -0.36 -11.12 -15.92
C GLN A 104 -1.72 -10.74 -15.34
N VAL A 105 -2.58 -10.12 -16.15
CA VAL A 105 -3.94 -9.74 -15.76
C VAL A 105 -4.73 -10.97 -15.34
N GLU A 106 -4.70 -12.03 -16.15
CA GLU A 106 -5.46 -13.25 -15.86
C GLU A 106 -4.93 -13.99 -14.62
N ALA A 107 -3.61 -14.01 -14.41
CA ALA A 107 -3.00 -14.59 -13.22
C ALA A 107 -3.45 -13.85 -11.95
N VAL A 108 -3.44 -12.51 -11.97
CA VAL A 108 -3.87 -11.69 -10.83
C VAL A 108 -5.38 -11.81 -10.62
N ARG A 109 -6.17 -11.78 -11.70
CA ARG A 109 -7.64 -11.92 -11.66
C ARG A 109 -8.07 -13.18 -10.92
N LYS A 110 -7.47 -14.33 -11.25
CA LYS A 110 -7.74 -15.62 -10.57
C LYS A 110 -7.48 -15.56 -9.07
N LEU A 111 -6.37 -14.94 -8.66
CA LEU A 111 -5.99 -14.82 -7.25
C LEU A 111 -6.92 -13.88 -6.47
N VAL A 112 -7.30 -12.76 -7.08
CA VAL A 112 -8.24 -11.79 -6.48
C VAL A 112 -9.64 -12.39 -6.36
N ALA A 113 -10.11 -13.10 -7.39
CA ALA A 113 -11.40 -13.78 -7.38
C ALA A 113 -11.45 -14.88 -6.29
N TYR A 114 -10.40 -15.68 -6.16
CA TYR A 114 -10.32 -16.72 -5.13
C TYR A 114 -10.43 -16.15 -3.70
N ARG A 115 -9.82 -14.98 -3.43
CA ARG A 115 -9.87 -14.32 -2.12
C ARG A 115 -11.19 -13.60 -1.82
N SER A 116 -12.03 -13.40 -2.82
CA SER A 116 -13.32 -12.71 -2.68
C SER A 116 -14.48 -13.64 -2.31
N ASN A 117 -14.23 -14.96 -2.29
CA ASN A 117 -15.15 -16.02 -1.84
C ASN A 117 -14.78 -16.50 -0.44
#